data_AF-X1LTP5-F1
#
_entry.id   AF-X1LTP5-F1
#
_cell.length_a   1.000
_cell.length_b   1.000
_cell.length_c   1.000
_cell.angle_alpha   90.00
_cell.angle_beta   90.00
_cell.angle_gamma   90.00
#
_symmetry.space_group_name_H-M   'P 1'
#
loop_
_entity.id
_entity.type
_entity.pdbx_description
1 polymer ?
#
loop_
_entity_poly.entity_id
_entity_poly.type
_entity_poly.pdbx_seq_one_letter_code
_entity_poly.pdbx_strand_id
1 'polypeptide(L)'
;MRNKFKMSCFIGIILSAAVVWGQQGPQVDWAAPAVSVTRTDASWVITGQRHKVILNAADLSMTVEAGPVTWKLQPSTADDLTVEMKGKVFPLRLADAGKTEIFTYETGFKSGVRIHLSRFHYKNRELDLQLQLLVCLEGSQEDLVCEVVPRET
;
A
#
# COMPACT_ATOMS: atom_id res chain seq x y z
N MET A 1 84.84 26.36 11.04
CA MET A 1 84.81 25.39 9.93
C MET A 1 84.10 24.13 10.39
N ARG A 2 82.87 23.91 9.92
CA ARG A 2 81.89 22.81 10.19
C ARG A 2 80.51 23.44 9.94
N ASN A 3 79.52 22.88 9.28
CA ASN A 3 79.35 21.66 8.49
C ASN A 3 78.20 22.00 7.52
N LYS A 4 78.31 21.61 6.25
CA LYS A 4 77.23 21.78 5.28
C LYS A 4 76.12 20.77 5.56
N PHE A 5 74.95 21.23 6.03
CA PHE A 5 73.73 20.42 6.05
C PHE A 5 73.04 20.53 4.70
N LYS A 6 72.98 19.41 3.97
CA LYS A 6 72.16 19.25 2.77
C LYS A 6 70.71 19.01 3.22
N MET A 7 69.82 19.96 2.91
CA MET A 7 68.38 19.80 3.09
C MET A 7 67.82 19.17 1.81
N SER A 8 67.47 17.89 1.88
CA SER A 8 66.85 17.17 0.77
C SER A 8 65.34 17.36 0.84
N CYS A 9 64.78 17.99 -0.18
CA CYS A 9 63.37 18.31 -0.32
C CYS A 9 62.63 17.07 -0.86
N PHE A 10 61.92 16.34 0.00
CA PHE A 10 60.96 15.33 -0.44
C PHE A 10 59.61 16.01 -0.67
N ILE A 11 59.28 16.25 -1.93
CA ILE A 11 57.94 16.69 -2.37
C ILE A 11 57.04 15.47 -2.29
N GLY A 12 56.26 15.36 -1.21
CA GLY A 12 55.19 14.39 -1.08
C GLY A 12 53.98 14.85 -1.90
N ILE A 13 53.67 14.14 -2.99
CA ILE A 13 52.43 14.31 -3.74
C ILE A 13 51.27 13.80 -2.88
N ILE A 14 50.46 14.71 -2.33
CA ILE A 14 49.22 14.38 -1.64
C ILE A 14 48.15 14.16 -2.71
N LEU A 15 47.83 12.89 -3.00
CA LEU A 15 46.73 12.51 -3.88
C LEU A 15 45.42 12.63 -3.11
N SER A 16 44.82 13.83 -3.12
CA SER A 16 43.51 14.08 -2.52
C SER A 16 42.43 13.36 -3.33
N ALA A 17 41.98 12.20 -2.87
CA ALA A 17 40.75 11.60 -3.35
C ALA A 17 39.58 12.50 -2.93
N ALA A 18 39.10 13.33 -3.86
CA ALA A 18 37.84 14.02 -3.68
C ALA A 18 36.75 12.95 -3.56
N VAL A 19 36.24 12.73 -2.35
CA VAL A 19 35.02 11.96 -2.15
C VAL A 19 33.94 12.76 -2.85
N VAL A 20 33.48 12.29 -4.01
CA VAL A 20 32.32 12.86 -4.68
C VAL A 20 31.12 12.41 -3.87
N TRP A 21 30.58 13.32 -3.05
CA TRP A 21 29.29 13.11 -2.42
C TRP A 21 28.26 13.20 -3.55
N GLY A 22 27.85 12.06 -4.08
CA GLY A 22 26.73 11.99 -5.01
C GLY A 22 25.50 12.57 -4.33
N GLN A 23 25.06 13.74 -4.77
CA GLN A 23 23.75 14.27 -4.40
C GLN A 23 22.72 13.28 -4.97
N GLN A 24 22.06 12.52 -4.11
CA GLN A 24 20.83 11.83 -4.48
C GLN A 24 19.80 12.92 -4.81
N GLY A 25 19.71 13.26 -6.10
CA GLY A 25 18.58 14.04 -6.61
C GLY A 25 17.28 13.32 -6.27
N PRO A 26 16.14 14.04 -6.22
CA PRO A 26 14.86 13.41 -5.99
C PRO A 26 14.70 12.26 -7.00
N GLN A 27 14.54 11.04 -6.49
CA GLN A 27 14.15 9.92 -7.32
C GLN A 27 12.73 10.24 -7.81
N VAL A 28 12.64 10.87 -8.98
CA VAL A 28 11.37 11.03 -9.69
C VAL A 28 10.98 9.63 -10.10
N ASP A 29 10.07 9.04 -9.33
CA ASP A 29 9.47 7.78 -9.67
C ASP A 29 8.48 8.01 -10.82
N TRP A 30 8.96 7.84 -12.05
CA TRP A 30 8.18 8.06 -13.26
C TRP A 30 6.97 7.13 -13.39
N ALA A 31 6.84 6.12 -12.52
CA ALA A 31 5.76 5.15 -12.54
C ALA A 31 4.75 5.30 -11.38
N ALA A 32 5.11 5.99 -10.29
CA ALA A 32 4.24 6.14 -9.13
C ALA A 32 3.04 7.05 -9.47
N PRO A 33 1.79 6.58 -9.28
CA PRO A 33 0.62 7.39 -9.55
C PRO A 33 0.51 8.53 -8.52
N ALA A 34 0.19 9.73 -8.98
CA ALA A 34 -0.03 10.90 -8.13
C ALA A 34 -1.38 10.79 -7.42
N VAL A 35 -1.43 9.94 -6.40
CA VAL A 35 -2.64 9.54 -5.68
C VAL A 35 -2.55 9.97 -4.23
N SER A 36 -3.63 10.57 -3.74
CA SER A 36 -3.80 10.93 -2.33
C SER A 36 -4.83 10.03 -1.68
N VAL A 37 -4.58 9.66 -0.43
CA VAL A 37 -5.48 8.81 0.36
C VAL A 37 -5.86 9.56 1.63
N THR A 38 -7.14 9.83 1.80
CA THR A 38 -7.67 10.53 2.97
C THR A 38 -8.78 9.72 3.62
N ARG A 39 -8.95 9.92 4.94
CA ARG A 39 -10.10 9.39 5.66
C ARG A 39 -11.07 10.53 5.93
N THR A 40 -12.32 10.36 5.54
CA THR A 40 -13.41 11.30 5.76
C THR A 40 -14.56 10.56 6.41
N ASP A 41 -14.85 10.88 7.67
CA ASP A 41 -15.85 10.19 8.49
C ASP A 41 -15.64 8.66 8.51
N ALA A 42 -16.60 7.91 7.98
CA ALA A 42 -16.60 6.45 7.87
C ALA A 42 -15.98 5.94 6.54
N SER A 43 -15.51 6.84 5.67
CA SER A 43 -15.02 6.47 4.34
C SER A 43 -13.53 6.74 4.16
N TRP A 44 -12.92 5.96 3.28
CA TRP A 44 -11.59 6.18 2.74
C TRP A 44 -11.72 6.67 1.30
N VAL A 45 -11.08 7.80 1.00
CA VAL A 45 -11.13 8.43 -0.31
C VAL A 45 -9.74 8.36 -0.93
N ILE A 46 -9.63 7.64 -2.05
CA ILE A 46 -8.43 7.51 -2.87
C ILE A 46 -8.64 8.42 -4.09
N THR A 47 -7.89 9.51 -4.20
CA THR A 47 -8.04 10.50 -5.27
C THR A 47 -6.78 10.52 -6.11
N GLY A 48 -6.89 10.07 -7.35
CA GLY A 48 -5.93 10.32 -8.41
C GLY A 48 -6.30 11.54 -9.24
N GLN A 49 -5.60 11.75 -10.35
CA GLN A 49 -5.86 12.79 -11.34
C GLN A 49 -7.01 12.44 -12.31
N ARG A 50 -7.26 11.14 -12.52
CA ARG A 50 -8.27 10.62 -13.46
C ARG A 50 -9.41 9.94 -12.72
N HIS A 51 -9.09 9.17 -11.70
CA HIS A 51 -10.05 8.35 -10.97
C HIS A 51 -10.12 8.71 -9.49
N LYS A 52 -11.30 8.55 -8.92
CA LYS A 52 -11.52 8.68 -7.47
C LYS A 52 -12.32 7.50 -6.97
N VAL A 53 -11.88 6.94 -5.85
CA VAL A 53 -12.51 5.80 -5.20
C VAL A 53 -12.91 6.19 -3.80
N ILE A 54 -14.17 5.93 -3.44
CA ILE A 54 -14.71 6.16 -2.11
C ILE A 54 -15.13 4.81 -1.55
N LEU A 55 -14.43 4.35 -0.52
CA LEU A 55 -14.68 3.09 0.17
C LEU A 55 -15.34 3.35 1.52
N ASN A 56 -16.49 2.73 1.77
CA ASN A 56 -17.11 2.73 3.09
C ASN A 56 -16.45 1.66 3.97
N ALA A 57 -15.90 2.04 5.12
CA ALA A 57 -15.19 1.13 6.00
C ALA A 57 -16.10 0.14 6.76
N ALA A 58 -17.39 0.44 6.89
CA ALA A 58 -18.32 -0.36 7.68
C ALA A 58 -18.93 -1.52 6.88
N ASP A 59 -19.19 -1.31 5.59
CA ASP A 59 -19.88 -2.30 4.76
C ASP A 59 -19.14 -2.67 3.47
N LEU A 60 -17.95 -2.08 3.26
CA LEU A 60 -17.09 -2.28 2.09
C LEU A 60 -17.74 -1.89 0.75
N SER A 61 -18.87 -1.18 0.76
CA SER A 61 -19.40 -0.58 -0.46
C SER A 61 -18.41 0.44 -1.03
N MET A 62 -18.39 0.55 -2.35
CA MET A 62 -17.41 1.37 -3.04
C MET A 62 -18.05 2.17 -4.17
N THR A 63 -17.73 3.45 -4.26
CA THR A 63 -18.03 4.28 -5.42
C THR A 63 -16.74 4.57 -6.19
N VAL A 64 -16.76 4.36 -7.49
CA VAL A 64 -15.65 4.67 -8.40
C VAL A 64 -16.12 5.73 -9.38
N GLU A 65 -15.49 6.90 -9.32
CA GLU A 65 -15.69 8.02 -10.23
C GLU A 65 -14.57 7.99 -11.28
N ALA A 66 -14.92 7.83 -12.57
CA ALA A 66 -13.98 7.87 -13.68
C ALA A 66 -14.50 8.76 -14.81
N GLY A 67 -14.02 10.01 -14.84
CA GLY A 67 -14.55 11.02 -15.74
C GLY A 67 -16.06 11.21 -15.56
N PRO A 68 -16.89 11.05 -16.63
CA PRO A 68 -18.34 11.22 -16.53
C PRO A 68 -19.07 9.99 -15.96
N VAL A 69 -18.37 8.87 -15.72
CA VAL A 69 -18.99 7.61 -15.29
C VAL A 69 -18.80 7.41 -13.80
N THR A 70 -19.84 6.92 -13.13
CA THR A 70 -19.80 6.51 -11.73
C THR A 70 -20.31 5.09 -11.59
N TRP A 71 -19.47 4.21 -11.05
CA TRP A 71 -19.85 2.86 -10.66
C TRP A 71 -20.08 2.79 -9.16
N LYS A 72 -21.15 2.11 -8.76
CA LYS A 72 -21.45 1.84 -7.35
C LYS A 72 -21.42 0.34 -7.13
N LEU A 73 -20.41 -0.12 -6.40
CA LEU A 73 -20.31 -1.48 -5.92
C LEU A 73 -21.12 -1.60 -4.64
N GLN A 74 -21.95 -2.64 -4.60
CA GLN A 74 -22.85 -2.89 -3.49
C GLN A 74 -22.06 -3.18 -2.20
N PRO A 75 -22.69 -2.97 -1.03
CA PRO A 75 -22.15 -3.45 0.22
C PRO A 75 -21.80 -4.94 0.17
N SER A 76 -20.80 -5.33 0.96
CA SER A 76 -20.48 -6.72 1.28
C SER A 76 -21.75 -7.51 1.62
N THR A 77 -21.85 -8.76 1.17
CA THR A 77 -23.03 -9.63 1.33
C THR A 77 -22.66 -10.98 1.93
N ALA A 78 -23.65 -11.79 2.32
CA ALA A 78 -23.40 -13.12 2.88
C ALA A 78 -22.63 -14.04 1.92
N ASP A 79 -22.75 -13.84 0.61
CA ASP A 79 -22.16 -14.70 -0.42
C ASP A 79 -20.74 -14.28 -0.84
N ASP A 80 -20.11 -13.33 -0.15
CA ASP A 80 -18.78 -12.83 -0.51
C ASP A 80 -17.70 -13.91 -0.40
N LEU A 81 -17.83 -14.79 0.60
CA LEU A 81 -16.89 -15.89 0.86
C LEU A 81 -17.64 -17.20 1.07
N THR A 82 -17.13 -18.27 0.47
CA THR A 82 -17.51 -19.64 0.80
C THR A 82 -16.36 -20.29 1.57
N VAL A 83 -16.62 -20.69 2.82
CA VAL A 83 -15.61 -21.27 3.71
C VAL A 83 -15.94 -22.73 3.99
N GLU A 84 -14.92 -23.60 3.92
CA GLU A 84 -15.02 -24.98 4.37
C GLU A 84 -14.22 -25.19 5.66
N MET A 85 -14.86 -25.73 6.70
CA MET A 85 -14.20 -26.14 7.93
C MET A 85 -14.71 -27.51 8.37
N LYS A 86 -13.80 -28.49 8.50
CA LYS A 86 -14.11 -29.87 8.94
C LYS A 86 -15.26 -30.49 8.14
N GLY A 87 -15.23 -30.34 6.81
CA GLY A 87 -16.25 -30.88 5.89
C GLY A 87 -17.60 -30.16 5.92
N LYS A 88 -17.70 -28.99 6.57
CA LYS A 88 -18.88 -28.12 6.52
C LYS A 88 -18.58 -26.89 5.71
N VAL A 89 -19.41 -26.64 4.70
CA VAL A 89 -19.37 -25.43 3.87
C VAL A 89 -20.39 -24.43 4.39
N PHE A 90 -19.99 -23.18 4.57
CA PHE A 90 -20.89 -22.11 4.96
C PHE A 90 -20.44 -20.76 4.36
N PRO A 91 -21.41 -19.86 4.10
CA PRO A 91 -21.12 -18.52 3.62
C PRO A 91 -20.59 -17.62 4.75
N LEU A 92 -19.75 -16.65 4.40
CA LEU A 92 -19.34 -15.54 5.25
C LEU A 92 -19.35 -14.23 4.47
N ARG A 93 -19.76 -13.17 5.17
CA ARG A 93 -19.68 -11.79 4.69
C ARG A 93 -18.34 -11.17 5.07
N LEU A 94 -17.69 -10.45 4.15
CA LEU A 94 -16.42 -9.76 4.44
C LEU A 94 -16.56 -8.72 5.56
N ALA A 95 -17.66 -7.95 5.55
CA ALA A 95 -17.96 -6.94 6.56
C ALA A 95 -18.31 -7.52 7.95
N ASP A 96 -18.51 -8.84 8.08
CA ASP A 96 -18.74 -9.49 9.37
C ASP A 96 -17.43 -9.88 10.09
N ALA A 97 -16.28 -9.41 9.58
CA ALA A 97 -15.01 -9.52 10.29
C ALA A 97 -15.13 -8.89 11.69
N GLY A 98 -14.78 -9.64 12.74
CA GLY A 98 -14.79 -9.14 14.11
C GLY A 98 -13.78 -8.02 14.38
N LYS A 99 -12.81 -7.83 13.47
CA LYS A 99 -11.88 -6.71 13.47
C LYS A 99 -11.53 -6.29 12.03
N THR A 100 -11.71 -4.99 11.77
CA THR A 100 -11.35 -4.34 10.51
C THR A 100 -10.36 -3.22 10.78
N GLU A 101 -9.19 -3.27 10.15
CA GLU A 101 -8.16 -2.24 10.22
C GLU A 101 -7.81 -1.78 8.81
N ILE A 102 -7.80 -0.46 8.57
CA ILE A 102 -7.52 0.11 7.25
C ILE A 102 -6.33 1.07 7.39
N PHE A 103 -5.36 0.89 6.50
CA PHE A 103 -4.13 1.68 6.44
C PHE A 103 -3.94 2.24 5.03
N THR A 104 -3.28 3.39 4.93
CA THR A 104 -2.73 3.83 3.65
C THR A 104 -1.73 2.80 3.14
N TYR A 105 -1.70 2.60 1.84
CA TYR A 105 -0.79 1.70 1.17
C TYR A 105 -0.20 2.40 -0.04
N GLU A 106 1.13 2.43 -0.12
CA GLU A 106 1.88 3.10 -1.16
C GLU A 106 3.08 2.25 -1.53
N THR A 107 3.36 2.21 -2.84
CA THR A 107 4.52 1.58 -3.46
C THR A 107 4.98 2.46 -4.61
N GLY A 108 6.10 2.12 -5.26
CA GLY A 108 6.54 2.84 -6.46
C GLY A 108 5.65 2.67 -7.70
N PHE A 109 4.58 1.86 -7.64
CA PHE A 109 3.71 1.62 -8.81
C PHE A 109 2.21 1.67 -8.52
N LYS A 110 1.77 1.53 -7.26
CA LYS A 110 0.36 1.68 -6.86
C LYS A 110 0.18 2.30 -5.49
N SER A 111 -0.93 3.01 -5.32
CA SER A 111 -1.30 3.73 -4.09
C SER A 111 -2.79 3.60 -3.78
N GLY A 112 -3.15 3.47 -2.51
CA GLY A 112 -4.52 3.28 -2.07
C GLY A 112 -4.62 2.85 -0.61
N VAL A 113 -5.48 1.87 -0.33
CA VAL A 113 -5.68 1.33 1.02
C VAL A 113 -5.41 -0.15 1.10
N ARG A 114 -4.90 -0.56 2.26
CA ARG A 114 -4.82 -1.95 2.70
C ARG A 114 -5.81 -2.16 3.84
N ILE A 115 -6.69 -3.15 3.70
CA ILE A 115 -7.74 -3.50 4.65
C ILE A 115 -7.39 -4.86 5.23
N HIS A 116 -7.22 -4.95 6.54
CA HIS A 116 -7.05 -6.20 7.27
C HIS A 116 -8.40 -6.58 7.88
N LEU A 117 -8.89 -7.76 7.50
CA LEU A 117 -10.11 -8.37 8.02
C LEU A 117 -9.73 -9.61 8.81
N SER A 118 -10.14 -9.67 10.07
CA SER A 118 -9.78 -10.77 10.97
C SER A 118 -10.90 -11.04 11.98
N ARG A 119 -10.72 -12.09 12.79
CA ARG A 119 -11.66 -12.49 13.84
C ARG A 119 -13.05 -12.79 13.28
N PHE A 120 -13.10 -13.46 12.14
CA PHE A 120 -14.36 -13.97 11.59
C PHE A 120 -14.96 -14.98 12.57
N HIS A 121 -16.29 -15.03 12.63
CA HIS A 121 -17.00 -15.96 13.50
C HIS A 121 -17.95 -16.81 12.69
N TYR A 122 -18.07 -18.08 13.06
CA TYR A 122 -19.16 -18.93 12.63
C TYR A 122 -19.82 -19.58 13.84
N LYS A 123 -21.08 -19.22 14.10
CA LYS A 123 -21.76 -19.47 15.37
C LYS A 123 -20.92 -18.88 16.52
N ASN A 124 -20.73 -19.61 17.62
CA ASN A 124 -19.99 -19.12 18.79
C ASN A 124 -18.49 -19.45 18.73
N ARG A 125 -17.90 -19.50 17.54
CA ARG A 125 -16.49 -19.86 17.35
C ARG A 125 -15.79 -18.87 16.43
N GLU A 126 -14.70 -18.29 16.93
CA GLU A 126 -13.76 -17.52 16.11
C GLU A 126 -13.03 -18.48 15.15
N LEU A 127 -12.93 -18.07 13.89
CA LEU A 127 -12.26 -18.79 12.83
C LEU A 127 -10.81 -18.31 12.73
N ASP A 128 -9.91 -19.25 12.47
CA ASP A 128 -8.54 -18.96 12.09
C ASP A 128 -8.48 -18.57 10.60
N LEU A 129 -9.06 -17.41 10.30
CA LEU A 129 -9.19 -16.86 8.96
C LEU A 129 -8.86 -15.37 9.03
N GLN A 130 -7.91 -14.96 8.20
CA GLN A 130 -7.57 -13.55 8.01
C GLN A 130 -7.44 -13.25 6.53
N LEU A 131 -7.95 -12.09 6.12
CA LEU A 131 -7.87 -11.60 4.76
C LEU A 131 -7.25 -10.22 4.76
N GLN A 132 -6.37 -9.98 3.80
CA GLN A 132 -5.93 -8.65 3.45
C GLN A 132 -6.54 -8.29 2.09
N LEU A 133 -7.27 -7.19 2.04
CA LEU A 133 -7.75 -6.61 0.78
C LEU A 133 -6.88 -5.39 0.44
N LEU A 134 -6.58 -5.22 -0.84
CA LEU A 134 -5.97 -3.99 -1.36
C LEU A 134 -6.95 -3.36 -2.34
N VAL A 135 -7.14 -2.06 -2.23
CA VAL A 135 -7.90 -1.25 -3.18
C VAL A 135 -7.01 -0.07 -3.56
N CYS A 136 -6.46 -0.09 -4.77
CA CYS A 136 -5.42 0.83 -5.20
C CYS A 136 -5.69 1.38 -6.60
N LEU A 137 -5.11 2.53 -6.89
CA LEU A 137 -4.89 3.01 -8.25
C LEU A 137 -3.44 2.69 -8.63
N GLU A 138 -3.24 2.05 -9.78
CA GLU A 138 -1.93 1.59 -10.27
C GLU A 138 -1.52 2.31 -11.57
N GLY A 139 -0.24 2.68 -11.65
CA GLY A 139 0.39 3.22 -12.84
C GLY A 139 -0.16 4.57 -13.32
N SER A 140 0.37 5.03 -14.45
CA SER A 140 0.03 6.36 -15.01
C SER A 140 -1.41 6.51 -15.51
N GLN A 141 -2.10 5.39 -15.74
CA GLN A 141 -3.52 5.37 -16.12
C GLN A 141 -4.46 5.28 -14.92
N GLU A 142 -3.91 5.11 -13.70
CA GLU A 142 -4.68 4.96 -12.47
C GLU A 142 -5.68 3.80 -12.55
N ASP A 143 -5.22 2.65 -13.05
CA ASP A 143 -6.07 1.48 -13.15
C ASP A 143 -6.49 1.03 -11.73
N LEU A 144 -7.79 0.80 -11.54
CA LEU A 144 -8.31 0.31 -10.27
C LEU A 144 -7.90 -1.16 -10.09
N VAL A 145 -7.05 -1.43 -9.11
CA VAL A 145 -6.59 -2.76 -8.74
C VAL A 145 -7.18 -3.14 -7.39
N CYS A 146 -7.90 -4.27 -7.38
CA CYS A 146 -8.42 -4.91 -6.18
C CYS A 146 -7.78 -6.28 -5.99
N GLU A 147 -7.13 -6.50 -4.85
CA GLU A 147 -6.49 -7.79 -4.54
C GLU A 147 -7.03 -8.36 -3.24
N VAL A 148 -7.09 -9.69 -3.18
CA VAL A 148 -7.44 -10.46 -1.97
C VAL A 148 -6.27 -11.37 -1.66
N VAL A 149 -5.72 -11.25 -0.45
CA VAL A 149 -4.59 -12.05 0.02
C VAL A 149 -5.03 -12.78 1.29
N PRO A 150 -5.21 -14.10 1.25
CA PRO A 150 -5.40 -14.88 2.47
C PRO A 150 -4.14 -14.86 3.32
N ARG A 151 -4.32 -14.80 4.64
CA ARG A 151 -3.24 -14.86 5.63
C ARG A 151 -3.48 -16.08 6.50
N GLU A 152 -2.49 -16.98 6.54
CA GLU A 152 -2.43 -18.06 7.52
C GLU A 152 -1.84 -17.51 8.82
N THR A 153 -2.30 -18.03 9.95
CA THR A 153 -1.80 -17.71 11.29
C THR A 153 -1.01 -18.87 11.88
#